data_AF-A0A6L4YQ34-F1
#
_entry.id   AF-A0A6L4YQ34-F1
#
_cell.length_a   1.000
_cell.length_b   1.000
_cell.length_c   1.000
_cell.angle_alpha   90.00
_cell.angle_beta   90.00
_cell.angle_gamma   90.00
#
_symmetry.space_group_name_H-M   'P 1'
#
loop_
_entity.id
_entity.type
_entity.pdbx_description
1 polymer ?
#
loop_
_entity_poly.entity_id
_entity_poly.type
_entity_poly.pdbx_seq_one_letter_code
_entity_poly.pdbx_strand_id
1 'polypeptide(L)'
;MSKIEEARKAVISFLQEDLEVKHSSIIKIMKDVQQGKWEVEVEVFVPSNTMRALDLELEKEILDCKIYLFILDEDMSISAYGLKDVMKVAD
;
A
#
# COMPACT_ATOMS: atom_id res chain seq x y z
N MET A 1 11.38 17.60 -8.77
CA MET A 1 10.47 16.72 -8.01
C MET A 1 11.16 16.42 -6.70
N SER A 2 10.43 16.40 -5.59
CA SER A 2 10.99 16.02 -4.29
C SER A 2 11.02 14.50 -4.13
N LYS A 3 11.93 13.95 -3.31
CA LYS A 3 11.95 12.50 -3.01
C LYS A 3 10.62 11.98 -2.43
N ILE A 4 9.90 12.83 -1.69
CA ILE A 4 8.55 12.50 -1.18
C ILE A 4 7.55 12.31 -2.34
N GLU A 5 7.59 13.19 -3.34
CA GLU A 5 6.73 13.06 -4.53
C GLU A 5 7.11 11.85 -5.39
N GLU A 6 8.42 11.56 -5.50
CA GLU A 6 8.91 10.38 -6.22
C GLU A 6 8.49 9.08 -5.53
N ALA A 7 8.62 8.99 -4.21
CA ALA A 7 8.13 7.86 -3.41
C ALA A 7 6.61 7.67 -3.57
N ARG A 8 5.85 8.78 -3.47
CA ARG A 8 4.40 8.79 -3.71
C ARG A 8 4.06 8.26 -5.09
N LYS A 9 4.75 8.73 -6.12
CA LYS A 9 4.52 8.31 -7.50
C LYS A 9 4.84 6.83 -7.70
N ALA A 10 5.97 6.36 -7.19
CA ALA A 10 6.39 4.96 -7.30
C ALA A 10 5.32 4.01 -6.70
N VAL A 11 4.83 4.32 -5.50
CA VAL A 11 3.82 3.50 -4.82
C VAL A 11 2.45 3.57 -5.52
N ILE A 12 2.02 4.75 -5.97
CA ILE A 12 0.76 4.87 -6.72
C ILE A 12 0.83 4.11 -8.04
N SER A 13 1.93 4.24 -8.79
CA SER A 13 2.13 3.52 -10.05
C SER A 13 2.11 2.01 -9.83
N PHE A 14 2.76 1.51 -8.78
CA PHE A 14 2.71 0.10 -8.41
C PHE A 14 1.28 -0.37 -8.11
N LEU A 15 0.52 0.39 -7.32
CA LEU A 15 -0.87 0.03 -6.97
C LEU A 15 -1.83 0.09 -8.15
N GLN A 16 -1.55 0.92 -9.16
CA GLN A 16 -2.37 1.03 -10.37
C GLN A 16 -2.22 -0.19 -11.30
N GLU A 17 -1.14 -0.96 -11.18
CA GLU A 17 -0.96 -2.20 -11.93
C GLU A 17 -1.79 -3.36 -11.36
N ASP A 18 -2.29 -3.23 -10.12
CA ASP A 18 -3.14 -4.23 -9.47
C ASP A 18 -4.62 -3.98 -9.79
N LEU A 19 -5.21 -4.90 -10.58
CA LEU A 19 -6.58 -4.82 -11.07
C LEU A 19 -7.65 -4.85 -9.97
N GLU A 20 -7.32 -5.29 -8.75
CA GLU A 20 -8.29 -5.39 -7.67
C GLU A 20 -8.35 -4.16 -6.76
N VAL A 21 -7.38 -3.25 -6.86
CA VAL A 21 -7.37 -2.01 -6.05
C VAL A 21 -8.41 -1.04 -6.58
N LYS A 22 -9.45 -0.77 -5.77
CA LYS A 22 -10.50 0.21 -6.11
C LYS A 22 -10.11 1.63 -5.76
N HIS A 23 -9.44 1.79 -4.63
CA HIS A 23 -8.96 3.07 -4.13
C HIS A 23 -7.71 2.88 -3.30
N SER A 24 -6.84 3.89 -3.30
CA SER A 24 -5.70 3.94 -2.40
C SER A 24 -5.44 5.36 -1.89
N SER A 25 -4.97 5.46 -0.65
CA SER A 25 -4.64 6.72 0.00
C SER A 25 -3.34 6.58 0.77
N ILE A 26 -2.34 7.40 0.44
CA ILE A 26 -1.08 7.43 1.19
C ILE A 26 -1.31 8.18 2.50
N ILE A 27 -1.10 7.49 3.62
CA ILE A 27 -1.28 8.04 4.96
C ILE A 27 0.03 8.51 5.59
N LYS A 28 1.18 7.97 5.17
CA LYS A 28 2.50 8.34 5.71
C LYS A 28 3.61 8.13 4.70
N ILE A 29 4.59 9.04 4.68
CA ILE A 29 5.86 8.89 3.96
C ILE A 29 6.97 9.35 4.90
N MET A 30 7.96 8.51 5.15
CA MET A 30 9.12 8.86 5.96
C MET A 30 10.40 8.22 5.43
N LYS A 31 11.55 8.85 5.69
CA LYS A 31 12.86 8.24 5.45
C LYS A 31 13.35 7.61 6.74
N ASP A 32 13.65 6.32 6.72
CA ASP A 32 14.47 5.68 7.74
C ASP A 32 15.93 6.13 7.52
N VAL A 33 16.39 6.98 8.43
CA VAL A 33 17.75 7.55 8.40
C VAL A 33 18.84 6.54 8.78
N GLN A 34 18.50 5.45 9.47
CA GLN A 34 19.46 4.42 9.87
C GLN A 34 19.71 3.44 8.74
N GLN A 35 18.64 3.03 8.03
CA GLN A 35 18.73 2.09 6.91
C GLN A 35 18.92 2.76 5.55
N GLY A 36 18.74 4.09 5.47
CA GLY A 36 18.76 4.84 4.22
C GLY A 36 17.53 4.60 3.32
N LYS A 37 16.52 3.90 3.84
CA LYS A 37 15.32 3.50 3.09
C LYS A 37 14.16 4.46 3.31
N TRP A 38 13.17 4.36 2.45
CA TRP A 38 11.91 5.10 2.57
C TRP A 38 10.79 4.15 2.92
N GLU A 39 9.95 4.57 3.84
CA GLU A 39 8.75 3.87 4.26
C GLU A 39 7.53 4.66 3.83
N VAL A 40 6.62 3.98 3.16
CA VAL A 40 5.35 4.55 2.71
C VAL A 40 4.22 3.68 3.21
N GLU A 41 3.35 4.26 4.04
CA GLU A 41 2.13 3.60 4.50
C GLU A 41 0.95 4.03 3.64
N VAL A 42 0.16 3.05 3.20
CA VAL A 42 -0.96 3.27 2.28
C VAL A 42 -2.18 2.48 2.75
N GLU A 43 -3.33 3.14 2.79
CA GLU A 43 -4.62 2.48 2.86
C GLU A 43 -5.03 2.03 1.46
N VAL A 44 -5.31 0.73 1.31
CA VAL A 44 -5.72 0.12 0.05
C VAL A 44 -7.10 -0.49 0.24
N PHE A 45 -8.05 -0.08 -0.60
CA PHE A 45 -9.43 -0.54 -0.58
C PHE A 45 -9.62 -1.56 -1.70
N VAL A 46 -9.91 -2.79 -1.32
CA VAL A 46 -10.13 -3.92 -2.24
C VAL A 46 -11.50 -4.54 -1.97
N PRO A 47 -12.11 -5.22 -2.96
CA PRO A 47 -13.37 -5.93 -2.74
C PRO A 47 -13.25 -6.94 -1.59
N SER A 48 -14.28 -7.00 -0.74
CA SER A 48 -14.27 -7.87 0.42
C SER A 48 -14.39 -9.33 0.01
N ASN A 49 -13.35 -10.12 0.27
CA ASN A 49 -13.32 -11.55 -0.04
C ASN A 49 -14.36 -12.32 0.79
N THR A 50 -14.61 -11.89 2.02
CA THR A 50 -15.65 -12.47 2.88
C THR A 50 -17.02 -12.31 2.24
N MET A 51 -17.34 -11.10 1.76
CA MET A 51 -18.64 -10.85 1.12
C MET A 51 -18.78 -11.59 -0.21
N ARG A 52 -17.71 -11.69 -1.01
CA ARG A 52 -17.69 -12.52 -2.23
C ARG A 52 -17.93 -14.00 -1.91
N ALA A 53 -17.34 -14.52 -0.84
CA ALA A 53 -17.49 -15.91 -0.45
C ALA A 53 -18.89 -16.26 0.09
N LEU A 54 -19.60 -15.26 0.64
CA LEU A 54 -20.97 -15.43 1.14
C LEU A 54 -22.03 -15.38 0.02
N ASP A 55 -21.64 -15.07 -1.22
CA ASP A 55 -22.50 -14.98 -2.42
C ASP A 55 -23.80 -14.20 -2.17
N LEU A 56 -23.68 -13.12 -1.39
CA LEU A 56 -24.81 -12.28 -1.03
C LEU A 56 -25.09 -11.33 -2.20
N GLU A 57 -26.36 -11.22 -2.58
CA GLU A 57 -26.82 -10.16 -3.49
C GLU A 57 -26.69 -8.81 -2.77
N LEU A 58 -25.57 -8.13 -3.00
CA LEU A 58 -25.31 -6.80 -2.46
C LEU A 58 -25.70 -5.74 -3.48
N GLU A 59 -26.53 -4.78 -3.06
CA GLU A 59 -26.84 -3.58 -3.86
C GLU A 59 -25.61 -2.69 -4.10
N LYS A 60 -24.58 -2.81 -3.25
CA LYS A 60 -23.32 -2.07 -3.33
C LYS A 60 -22.14 -2.95 -2.94
N GLU A 61 -21.03 -2.81 -3.67
CA GLU A 61 -19.78 -3.48 -3.36
C GLU A 61 -19.28 -3.05 -1.97
N ILE A 62 -18.92 -4.03 -1.13
CA ILE A 62 -18.29 -3.79 0.16
C ILE A 62 -16.78 -3.95 -0.02
N LEU A 63 -16.03 -2.96 0.44
CA LEU A 63 -14.58 -2.92 0.36
C LEU A 63 -13.97 -3.20 1.73
N ASP A 64 -12.92 -4.02 1.75
CA ASP A 64 -12.01 -4.13 2.88
C ASP A 64 -10.94 -3.05 2.76
N CYS A 65 -10.71 -2.29 3.84
CA CYS A 65 -9.57 -1.39 3.95
C CYS A 65 -8.39 -2.15 4.58
N LYS A 66 -7.25 -2.16 3.89
CA LYS A 66 -6.01 -2.80 4.34
C LYS A 66 -4.90 -1.78 4.35
N ILE A 67 -4.09 -1.76 5.42
CA ILE A 67 -2.91 -0.90 5.49
C ILE A 67 -1.70 -1.68 5.00
N TYR A 68 -1.09 -1.20 3.93
CA TYR A 68 0.16 -1.71 3.40
C TYR A 68 1.32 -0.80 3.80
N LEU A 69 2.46 -1.42 4.09
CA LEU A 69 3.74 -0.76 4.23
C LEU A 69 4.58 -1.10 3.00
N PHE A 70 5.12 -0.07 2.36
CA PHE A 70 6.08 -0.17 1.27
C PHE A 70 7.43 0.32 1.74
N ILE A 71 8.46 -0.44 1.42
CA ILE A 71 9.86 -0.10 1.64
C ILE A 71 10.47 0.20 0.28
N LEU A 72 11.06 1.39 0.15
CA LEU A 72 11.72 1.85 -1.06
C LEU A 72 13.21 2.11 -0.79
N ASP A 73 14.04 1.82 -1.78
CA ASP A 73 15.46 2.15 -1.74
C ASP A 73 15.70 3.64 -2.12
N GLU A 74 16.96 4.09 -2.10
CA GLU A 74 17.28 5.51 -2.30
C GLU A 74 16.90 6.06 -3.69
N ASP A 75 16.77 5.16 -4.66
CA ASP A 75 16.35 5.39 -6.05
C ASP A 75 14.82 5.30 -6.24
N MET A 76 14.06 5.14 -5.16
CA MET A 76 12.59 5.00 -5.14
C MET A 76 12.07 3.70 -5.78
N SER A 77 12.94 2.72 -6.01
CA SER A 77 12.49 1.36 -6.32
C SER A 77 11.86 0.71 -5.09
N ILE A 78 10.75 -0.01 -5.28
CA ILE A 78 10.09 -0.76 -4.19
C ILE A 78 10.90 -2.03 -3.93
N SER A 79 11.51 -2.13 -2.75
CA SER A 79 12.30 -3.30 -2.35
C SER A 79 11.51 -4.29 -1.51
N ALA A 80 10.45 -3.85 -0.83
CA ALA A 80 9.49 -4.73 -0.17
C ALA A 80 8.12 -4.08 -0.04
N TYR A 81 7.06 -4.88 0.02
CA TYR A 81 5.72 -4.41 0.40
C TYR A 81 4.91 -5.52 1.06
N GLY A 82 3.98 -5.16 1.94
CA GLY A 82 3.12 -6.12 2.62
C GLY A 82 2.14 -5.47 3.57
N LEU A 83 1.22 -6.26 4.12
CA LEU A 83 0.31 -5.79 5.16
C LEU A 83 1.12 -5.30 6.35
N LYS A 84 0.83 -4.09 6.82
CA LYS A 84 1.56 -3.46 7.92
C LYS A 84 1.60 -4.33 9.17
N ASP A 85 0.49 -5.01 9.49
CA ASP A 85 0.40 -5.89 10.66
C ASP A 85 1.22 -7.20 10.53
N VAL A 86 1.61 -7.56 9.30
CA VAL A 86 2.38 -8.78 9.00
C VAL A 86 3.87 -8.45 8.80
N MET A 87 4.18 -7.25 8.33
CA MET A 87 5.56 -6.77 8.21
C MET A 87 6.16 -6.53 9.59
N LYS A 88 6.90 -7.52 10.09
CA LYS A 88 7.85 -7.30 11.19
C LYS A 88 9.05 -6.57 10.59
N VAL A 89 9.17 -5.27 10.87
CA VAL A 89 10.44 -4.58 10.70
C VAL A 89 11.38 -5.23 11.73
N ALA A 90 12.44 -5.90 11.25
CA ALA A 90 13.46 -6.44 12.14
C ALA A 90 14.19 -5.24 12.77
N ASP A 91 14.12 -5.14 14.11
CA ASP A 91 14.89 -4.19 14.92
C ASP A 91 16.41 -4.37 14.74
#